data_AF-A0AA90ZF80-F1
#
_entry.id   AF-A0AA90ZF80-F1
#
_cell.length_a   1.000
_cell.length_b   1.000
_cell.length_c   1.000
_cell.angle_alpha   90.00
_cell.angle_beta   90.00
_cell.angle_gamma   90.00
#
_symmetry.space_group_name_H-M   'P 1'
#
loop_
_entity.id
_entity.type
_entity.pdbx_description
1 polymer ?
#
loop_
_entity_poly.entity_id
_entity_poly.type
_entity_poly.pdbx_seq_one_letter_code
_entity_poly.pdbx_strand_id
1 'polypeptide(L)'
;MLTPKGIRGRMILILMIMTPGIPEYLTGSSKLDAIFQDPSFFFIGLFLNIGLYTTGALLIREFSIRFNKGWLSVLILGVAYGIIEEGISVHTFLLTSGSPVGILGSYGRFAGIDWMWALFISSFHSIFSIGLPLLLLSIAYPRYSRLSLLGRRGTTAVISLFFLDVIVANLLVKGIPGRPFYGSGCICSAR
;
A
#
# COMPACT_ATOMS: atom_id res chain seq x y z
N MET A 1 4.53 18.23 -27.71
CA MET A 1 5.43 18.13 -26.55
C MET A 1 4.63 18.48 -25.30
N LEU A 2 4.51 17.58 -24.30
CA LEU A 2 3.75 17.89 -23.08
C LEU A 2 4.54 18.86 -22.20
N THR A 3 3.86 19.80 -21.56
CA THR A 3 4.50 20.70 -20.58
C THR A 3 4.97 19.91 -19.36
N PRO A 4 6.01 20.36 -18.63
CA PRO A 4 6.47 19.69 -17.41
C PRO A 4 5.34 19.48 -16.38
N LYS A 5 4.36 20.39 -16.30
CA LYS A 5 3.17 20.23 -15.44
C LYS A 5 2.25 19.09 -15.92
N GLY A 6 1.99 19.00 -17.22
CA GLY A 6 1.15 17.94 -17.79
C GLY A 6 1.73 16.54 -17.61
N ILE A 7 3.06 16.41 -17.67
CA ILE A 7 3.74 15.12 -17.45
C ILE A 7 3.65 14.70 -15.98
N ARG A 8 3.86 15.64 -15.04
CA ARG A 8 3.74 15.35 -13.60
C ARG A 8 2.37 14.78 -13.25
N GLY A 9 1.30 15.41 -13.72
CA GLY A 9 -0.07 14.94 -13.47
C GLY A 9 -0.32 13.53 -14.01
N ARG A 10 0.16 13.22 -15.22
CA ARG A 10 0.05 11.88 -15.81
C ARG A 10 0.80 10.82 -15.01
N MET A 11 2.02 11.14 -14.57
CA MET A 11 2.82 10.20 -13.76
C MET A 11 2.15 9.91 -12.41
N ILE A 12 1.56 10.93 -11.77
CA ILE A 12 0.80 10.75 -10.52
C ILE A 12 -0.44 9.88 -10.77
N LEU A 13 -1.19 10.14 -11.85
CA LEU A 13 -2.36 9.34 -12.21
C LEU A 13 -2.02 7.87 -12.46
N ILE A 14 -0.90 7.61 -13.16
CA ILE A 14 -0.43 6.25 -13.41
C ILE A 14 -0.08 5.55 -12.09
N LEU A 15 0.62 6.23 -11.18
CA LEU A 15 0.88 5.67 -9.86
C LEU A 15 -0.41 5.39 -9.11
N MET A 16 -1.36 6.32 -9.14
CA MET A 16 -2.65 6.18 -8.47
C MET A 16 -3.41 4.90 -8.87
N ILE A 17 -3.24 4.47 -10.12
CA ILE A 17 -3.85 3.24 -10.63
C ILE A 17 -2.97 2.03 -10.32
N MET A 18 -1.66 2.12 -10.58
CA MET A 18 -0.75 0.98 -10.47
C MET A 18 -0.47 0.56 -9.03
N THR A 19 -0.35 1.51 -8.10
CA THR A 19 0.08 1.22 -6.73
C THR A 19 -0.93 0.40 -5.94
N PRO A 20 -2.25 0.66 -5.97
CA PRO A 20 -3.23 -0.29 -5.45
C PRO A 20 -3.59 -1.37 -6.49
N GLY A 21 -3.59 -1.05 -7.78
CA GLY A 21 -4.01 -1.94 -8.87
C GLY A 21 -3.31 -3.29 -8.88
N ILE A 22 -1.98 -3.26 -8.76
CA ILE A 22 -1.13 -4.46 -8.81
C ILE A 22 -1.28 -5.31 -7.53
N PRO A 23 -0.99 -4.79 -6.33
CA PRO A 23 -0.97 -5.60 -5.11
C PRO A 23 -2.34 -6.00 -4.59
N GLU A 24 -3.41 -5.26 -4.90
CA GLU A 24 -4.76 -5.56 -4.39
C GLU A 24 -5.60 -6.35 -5.39
N TYR A 25 -5.71 -5.85 -6.61
CA TYR A 25 -6.71 -6.33 -7.57
C TYR A 25 -6.14 -7.36 -8.54
N LEU A 26 -4.89 -7.18 -9.00
CA LEU A 26 -4.24 -8.14 -9.89
C LEU A 26 -3.91 -9.44 -9.15
N THR A 27 -3.57 -9.36 -7.87
CA THR A 27 -3.26 -10.52 -7.01
C THR A 27 -4.51 -11.16 -6.42
N GLY A 28 -5.65 -10.47 -6.44
CA GLY A 28 -6.90 -10.92 -5.83
C GLY A 28 -6.94 -10.81 -4.30
N SER A 29 -6.06 -9.99 -3.69
CA SER A 29 -6.11 -9.70 -2.25
C SER A 29 -7.40 -8.99 -1.86
N SER A 30 -7.79 -7.98 -2.65
CA SER A 30 -9.07 -7.29 -2.52
C SER A 30 -10.15 -8.01 -3.31
N LYS A 31 -11.24 -8.41 -2.64
CA LYS A 31 -12.33 -9.12 -3.30
C LYS A 31 -13.24 -8.18 -4.09
N LEU A 32 -13.43 -8.48 -5.37
CA LEU A 32 -14.29 -7.71 -6.27
C LEU A 32 -15.78 -8.02 -6.08
N ASP A 33 -16.14 -9.15 -5.47
CA ASP A 33 -17.53 -9.50 -5.15
C ASP A 33 -18.15 -8.55 -4.12
N ALA A 34 -17.32 -7.88 -3.31
CA ALA A 34 -17.74 -6.84 -2.37
C ALA A 34 -18.47 -5.68 -3.05
N ILE A 35 -18.25 -5.45 -4.36
CA ILE A 35 -19.00 -4.46 -5.15
C ILE A 35 -20.50 -4.75 -5.13
N PHE A 36 -20.88 -6.02 -5.15
CA PHE A 36 -22.29 -6.43 -5.17
C PHE A 36 -22.88 -6.61 -3.77
N GLN A 37 -22.05 -6.99 -2.80
CA GLN A 37 -22.50 -7.26 -1.43
C GLN A 37 -22.60 -5.99 -0.58
N ASP A 38 -21.59 -5.12 -0.64
CA ASP A 38 -21.53 -3.86 0.10
C ASP A 38 -20.76 -2.80 -0.72
N PRO A 39 -21.43 -2.20 -1.73
CA PRO A 39 -20.78 -1.24 -2.62
C PRO A 39 -20.19 -0.05 -1.86
N SER A 40 -20.87 0.42 -0.80
CA SER A 40 -20.43 1.56 0.01
C SER A 40 -19.10 1.26 0.68
N PHE A 41 -19.00 0.10 1.33
CA PHE A 41 -17.75 -0.32 1.96
C PHE A 41 -16.62 -0.52 0.94
N PHE A 42 -16.93 -1.11 -0.22
CA PHE A 42 -15.96 -1.28 -1.30
C PHE A 42 -15.38 0.05 -1.78
N PHE A 43 -16.22 1.06 -2.06
CA PHE A 43 -15.73 2.35 -2.55
C PHE A 43 -14.97 3.14 -1.49
N ILE A 44 -15.33 3.02 -0.21
CA ILE A 44 -14.56 3.59 0.89
C ILE A 44 -13.18 2.92 0.97
N GLY A 45 -13.12 1.59 0.93
CA GLY A 45 -11.86 0.84 0.93
C GLY A 45 -10.98 1.17 -0.28
N LEU A 46 -11.57 1.25 -1.47
CA LEU A 46 -10.87 1.67 -2.69
C LEU A 46 -10.30 3.08 -2.54
N PHE A 47 -11.05 4.03 -1.97
CA PHE A 47 -10.58 5.39 -1.75
C PHE A 47 -9.40 5.45 -0.78
N LEU A 48 -9.46 4.71 0.33
CA LEU A 48 -8.36 4.61 1.30
C LEU A 48 -7.14 3.92 0.67
N ASN A 49 -7.32 2.82 -0.06
CA ASN A 49 -6.23 2.14 -0.75
C ASN A 49 -5.56 3.08 -1.77
N ILE A 50 -6.33 3.83 -2.56
CA ILE A 50 -5.77 4.84 -3.45
C ILE A 50 -4.99 5.88 -2.65
N GLY A 51 -5.55 6.39 -1.55
CA GLY A 51 -4.91 7.35 -0.66
C GLY A 51 -3.57 6.84 -0.13
N LEU A 52 -3.59 5.74 0.61
CA LEU A 52 -2.44 5.14 1.29
C LEU A 52 -1.32 4.78 0.31
N TYR A 53 -1.63 3.99 -0.72
CA TYR A 53 -0.64 3.47 -1.66
C TYR A 53 -0.02 4.58 -2.50
N THR A 54 -0.85 5.47 -3.05
CA THR A 54 -0.36 6.54 -3.93
C THR A 54 0.52 7.51 -3.15
N THR A 55 0.08 7.92 -1.96
CA THR A 55 0.84 8.86 -1.14
C THR A 55 2.12 8.22 -0.63
N GLY A 56 2.10 6.96 -0.19
CA GLY A 56 3.29 6.19 0.17
C GLY A 56 4.31 6.12 -0.96
N ALA A 57 3.90 5.71 -2.15
CA ALA A 57 4.78 5.62 -3.32
C ALA A 57 5.36 6.99 -3.72
N LEU A 58 4.56 8.05 -3.67
CA LEU A 58 5.03 9.42 -3.95
C LEU A 58 6.06 9.89 -2.93
N LEU A 59 5.85 9.66 -1.64
CA LEU A 59 6.79 10.06 -0.59
C LEU A 59 8.13 9.34 -0.73
N ILE A 60 8.10 8.03 -0.95
CA ILE A 60 9.30 7.21 -1.14
C ILE A 60 10.08 7.66 -2.38
N ARG A 61 9.37 7.92 -3.50
CA ARG A 61 9.98 8.41 -4.73
C ARG A 61 10.59 9.79 -4.56
N GLU A 62 9.87 10.73 -3.94
CA GLU A 62 10.38 12.08 -3.69
C GLU A 62 11.58 12.07 -2.75
N PHE A 63 11.58 11.21 -1.73
CA PHE A 63 12.73 11.02 -0.87
C PHE A 63 13.94 10.51 -1.67
N SER A 64 13.77 9.44 -2.45
CA SER A 64 14.85 8.88 -3.28
C SER A 64 15.44 9.93 -4.23
N ILE A 65 14.62 10.75 -4.87
CA ILE A 65 15.10 11.78 -5.81
C ILE A 65 15.77 12.94 -5.09
N ARG A 66 15.15 13.49 -4.04
CA ARG A 66 15.66 14.70 -3.36
C ARG A 66 16.95 14.44 -2.60
N PHE A 67 17.14 13.23 -2.09
CA PHE A 67 18.35 12.82 -1.38
C PHE A 67 19.33 12.03 -2.26
N ASN A 68 19.07 11.96 -3.58
CA ASN A 68 19.87 11.23 -4.56
C ASN A 68 20.21 9.79 -4.13
N LYS A 69 19.20 9.05 -3.66
CA LYS A 69 19.35 7.68 -3.16
C LYS A 69 18.96 6.65 -4.22
N GLY A 70 19.56 5.45 -4.13
CA GLY A 70 19.33 4.34 -5.06
C GLY A 70 18.07 3.51 -4.78
N TRP A 71 17.95 2.39 -5.47
CA TRP A 71 16.81 1.45 -5.34
C TRP A 71 16.75 0.74 -3.99
N LEU A 72 17.89 0.49 -3.34
CA LEU A 72 17.91 -0.13 -2.00
C LEU A 72 17.08 0.68 -1.01
N SER A 73 17.21 2.00 -1.03
CA SER A 73 16.41 2.93 -0.21
C SER A 73 14.92 2.90 -0.54
N VAL A 74 14.55 2.68 -1.81
CA VAL A 74 13.14 2.51 -2.19
C VAL A 74 12.58 1.24 -1.56
N LEU A 75 13.32 0.14 -1.58
CA LEU A 75 12.91 -1.12 -0.96
C LEU A 75 12.85 -1.03 0.56
N ILE A 76 13.87 -0.45 1.21
CA ILE A 76 13.86 -0.26 2.66
C ILE A 76 12.67 0.60 3.11
N LEU A 77 12.41 1.70 2.41
CA LEU A 77 11.24 2.54 2.71
C LEU A 77 9.93 1.86 2.33
N GLY A 78 9.93 0.98 1.33
CA GLY A 78 8.79 0.14 0.97
C GLY A 78 8.43 -0.87 2.07
N VAL A 79 9.44 -1.45 2.72
CA VAL A 79 9.25 -2.29 3.92
C VAL A 79 8.67 -1.45 5.06
N ALA A 80 9.21 -0.25 5.29
CA ALA A 80 8.67 0.66 6.29
C ALA A 80 7.20 1.04 6.00
N TYR A 81 6.86 1.27 4.73
CA TYR A 81 5.48 1.49 4.28
C TYR A 81 4.59 0.27 4.60
N GLY A 82 5.03 -0.94 4.27
CA GLY A 82 4.28 -2.17 4.58
C GLY A 82 4.05 -2.37 6.07
N ILE A 83 5.01 -2.01 6.93
CA ILE A 83 4.85 -2.04 8.40
C ILE A 83 3.80 -1.02 8.87
N ILE A 84 3.78 0.18 8.28
CA ILE A 84 2.78 1.21 8.64
C ILE A 84 1.38 0.75 8.21
N GLU A 85 1.24 0.26 6.99
CA GLU A 85 -0.02 -0.25 6.46
C GLU A 85 -0.52 -1.43 7.29
N GLU A 86 0.21 -2.54 7.28
CA GLU A 86 -0.25 -3.82 7.84
C GLU A 86 -0.12 -3.88 9.37
N GLY A 87 0.93 -3.28 9.92
CA GLY A 87 1.18 -3.29 11.36
C GLY A 87 0.39 -2.23 12.12
N ILE A 88 0.30 -1.00 11.60
CA ILE A 88 -0.30 0.14 12.31
C ILE A 88 -1.72 0.43 11.83
N SER A 89 -1.97 0.41 10.52
CA SER A 89 -3.28 0.79 9.96
C SER A 89 -4.30 -0.32 10.18
N VAL A 90 -4.02 -1.52 9.67
CA VAL A 90 -4.97 -2.65 9.67
C VAL A 90 -4.72 -3.71 10.74
N HIS A 91 -3.60 -3.64 11.48
CA HIS A 91 -3.24 -4.52 12.61
C HIS A 91 -3.14 -6.02 12.26
N THR A 92 -2.83 -6.37 11.01
CA THR A 92 -2.78 -7.79 10.58
C THR A 92 -1.65 -8.58 11.22
N PHE A 93 -0.59 -7.89 11.67
CA PHE A 93 0.52 -8.51 12.39
C PHE A 93 0.10 -9.12 13.73
N LEU A 94 -0.96 -8.60 14.34
CA LEU A 94 -1.41 -8.94 15.69
C LEU A 94 -2.62 -9.89 15.70
N LEU A 95 -3.03 -10.40 14.53
CA LEU A 95 -4.16 -11.32 14.40
C LEU A 95 -3.89 -12.63 15.14
N THR A 96 -4.62 -12.89 16.22
CA THR A 96 -4.50 -14.13 17.02
C THR A 96 -5.09 -15.36 16.33
N SER A 97 -6.01 -15.16 15.39
CA SER A 97 -6.68 -16.20 14.60
C SER A 97 -6.92 -15.70 13.18
N GLY A 98 -6.93 -16.61 12.20
CA GLY A 98 -7.16 -16.23 10.81
C GLY A 98 -5.98 -15.51 10.16
N SER A 99 -4.75 -15.88 10.54
CA SER A 99 -3.56 -15.40 9.84
C SER A 99 -3.69 -15.68 8.33
N PRO A 100 -3.36 -14.72 7.45
CA PRO A 100 -3.44 -14.93 6.00
C PRO A 100 -2.51 -16.05 5.50
N VAL A 101 -1.46 -16.39 6.26
CA VAL A 101 -0.57 -17.54 5.99
C VAL A 101 -1.04 -18.84 6.68
N GLY A 102 -2.24 -18.85 7.26
CA GLY A 102 -2.83 -20.02 7.90
C GLY A 102 -1.99 -20.53 9.07
N ILE A 103 -1.73 -21.85 9.09
CA ILE A 103 -0.97 -22.50 10.16
C ILE A 103 0.49 -22.04 10.24
N LEU A 104 1.08 -21.52 9.15
CA LEU A 104 2.45 -20.98 9.20
C LEU A 104 2.57 -19.81 10.18
N GLY A 105 1.48 -19.06 10.37
CA GLY A 105 1.44 -17.95 11.30
C GLY A 105 1.59 -18.33 12.77
N SER A 106 1.26 -19.57 13.14
CA SER A 106 1.45 -20.06 14.51
C SER A 106 2.91 -20.43 14.79
N TYR A 107 3.61 -21.02 13.82
CA TYR A 107 5.04 -21.34 13.94
C TYR A 107 5.93 -20.08 14.02
N GLY A 108 5.51 -19.00 13.35
CA GLY A 108 6.20 -17.71 13.37
C GLY A 108 5.85 -16.79 14.53
N ARG A 109 5.04 -17.23 15.49
CA ARG A 109 4.46 -16.31 16.46
C ARG A 109 5.39 -16.03 17.62
N PHE A 110 5.73 -14.77 17.80
CA PHE A 110 6.54 -14.32 18.93
C PHE A 110 6.16 -12.89 19.35
N ALA A 111 6.11 -12.62 20.66
CA ALA A 111 5.70 -11.32 21.21
C ALA A 111 4.32 -10.82 20.72
N GLY A 112 3.38 -11.72 20.45
CA GLY A 112 2.05 -11.38 19.95
C GLY A 112 2.01 -11.02 18.46
N ILE A 113 3.14 -11.10 17.75
CA ILE A 113 3.27 -10.79 16.33
C ILE A 113 3.41 -12.08 15.51
N ASP A 114 2.68 -12.16 14.41
CA ASP A 114 2.92 -13.13 13.35
C ASP A 114 4.11 -12.68 12.50
N TRP A 115 5.32 -13.16 12.83
CA TRP A 115 6.52 -12.74 12.11
C TRP A 115 6.60 -13.33 10.70
N MET A 116 5.98 -14.48 10.45
CA MET A 116 5.94 -15.03 9.08
C MET A 116 5.10 -14.14 8.19
N TRP A 117 3.91 -13.73 8.66
CA TRP A 117 3.09 -12.77 7.94
C TRP A 117 3.78 -11.42 7.81
N ALA A 118 4.27 -10.85 8.92
CA ALA A 118 4.87 -9.52 8.93
C ALA A 118 6.03 -9.38 7.95
N LEU A 119 6.94 -10.37 7.90
CA LEU A 119 8.06 -10.39 6.96
C LEU A 119 7.59 -10.55 5.52
N PHE A 120 6.68 -11.50 5.27
CA PHE A 120 6.13 -11.75 3.94
C PHE A 120 5.42 -10.51 3.40
N ILE A 121 4.44 -9.97 4.12
CA ILE A 121 3.58 -8.91 3.63
C ILE A 121 4.36 -7.59 3.51
N SER A 122 5.26 -7.27 4.44
CA SER A 122 6.11 -6.07 4.31
C SER A 122 7.02 -6.15 3.09
N SER A 123 7.57 -7.33 2.78
CA SER A 123 8.37 -7.54 1.57
C SER A 123 7.51 -7.47 0.32
N PHE A 124 6.29 -8.00 0.38
CA PHE A 124 5.30 -7.92 -0.68
C PHE A 124 4.95 -6.47 -1.01
N HIS A 125 4.60 -5.63 -0.02
CA HIS A 125 4.33 -4.20 -0.27
C HIS A 125 5.55 -3.47 -0.80
N SER A 126 6.73 -3.76 -0.26
CA SER A 126 7.98 -3.18 -0.74
C SER A 126 8.19 -3.44 -2.24
N ILE A 127 7.95 -4.67 -2.70
CA ILE A 127 8.23 -5.08 -4.08
C ILE A 127 7.06 -4.74 -5.01
N PHE A 128 5.85 -5.20 -4.69
CA PHE A 128 4.69 -5.15 -5.59
C PHE A 128 3.90 -3.85 -5.48
N SER A 129 3.82 -3.27 -4.29
CA SER A 129 3.03 -2.05 -4.06
C SER A 129 3.82 -0.77 -4.32
N ILE A 130 5.13 -0.80 -4.09
CA ILE A 130 6.02 0.37 -4.25
C ILE A 130 7.03 0.16 -5.38
N GLY A 131 7.90 -0.85 -5.26
CA GLY A 131 9.04 -1.05 -6.15
C GLY A 131 8.64 -1.21 -7.61
N LEU A 132 7.70 -2.10 -7.89
CA LEU A 132 7.26 -2.46 -9.24
C LEU A 132 6.52 -1.30 -9.94
N PRO A 133 5.53 -0.62 -9.34
CA PRO A 133 4.92 0.58 -9.92
C PRO A 133 5.93 1.69 -10.21
N LEU A 134 6.88 1.94 -9.30
CA LEU A 134 7.93 2.95 -9.52
C LEU A 134 8.89 2.55 -10.65
N LEU A 135 9.20 1.25 -10.76
CA LEU A 135 10.05 0.71 -11.83
C LEU A 135 9.36 0.89 -13.18
N LEU A 136 8.11 0.44 -13.29
CA LEU A 136 7.30 0.59 -14.50
C LEU A 136 7.16 2.05 -14.91
N LEU A 137 6.92 2.96 -13.94
CA LEU A 137 6.88 4.39 -14.20
C LEU A 137 8.21 4.92 -14.73
N SER A 138 9.34 4.46 -14.17
CA SER A 138 10.68 4.89 -14.60
C SER A 138 11.01 4.42 -16.02
N ILE A 139 10.52 3.24 -16.41
CA ILE A 139 10.66 2.69 -17.77
C ILE A 139 9.73 3.42 -18.75
N ALA A 140 8.50 3.73 -18.34
CA ALA A 140 7.53 4.43 -19.18
C ALA A 140 7.92 5.90 -19.43
N TYR A 141 8.59 6.55 -18.47
CA TYR A 141 9.05 7.93 -18.58
C TYR A 141 10.56 8.09 -18.27
N PRO A 142 11.48 7.50 -19.07
CA PRO A 142 12.92 7.48 -18.74
C PRO A 142 13.51 8.88 -18.60
N ARG A 143 13.12 9.79 -19.50
CA ARG A 143 13.56 11.20 -19.52
C ARG A 143 13.08 12.01 -18.31
N TYR A 144 12.04 11.55 -17.61
CA TYR A 144 11.44 12.23 -16.45
C TYR A 144 11.55 11.39 -15.17
N SER A 145 12.31 10.29 -15.21
CA SER A 145 12.46 9.35 -14.08
C SER A 145 13.00 10.03 -12.82
N ARG A 146 13.90 11.01 -12.98
CA ARG A 146 14.48 11.83 -11.90
C ARG A 146 13.75 13.16 -11.67
N LEU A 147 12.66 13.44 -12.40
CA LEU A 147 11.88 14.65 -12.19
C LEU A 147 11.12 14.55 -10.85
N SER A 148 11.29 15.55 -9.98
CA SER A 148 10.43 15.71 -8.81
C SER A 148 9.01 16.07 -9.25
N LEU A 149 8.04 15.25 -8.81
CA LEU A 149 6.61 15.38 -9.11
C LEU A 149 5.94 16.38 -8.18
N LEU A 150 6.42 16.48 -6.93
CA LEU A 150 5.84 17.33 -5.90
C LEU A 150 6.74 18.54 -5.60
N GLY A 151 6.14 19.72 -5.44
CA GLY A 151 6.81 20.88 -4.83
C GLY A 151 6.83 20.78 -3.30
N ARG A 152 7.38 21.78 -2.59
CA ARG A 152 7.39 21.81 -1.11
C ARG A 152 5.99 21.69 -0.50
N ARG A 153 5.05 22.54 -0.94
CA ARG A 153 3.65 22.51 -0.48
C ARG A 153 2.96 21.17 -0.81
N GLY A 154 3.23 20.63 -2.00
CA GLY A 154 2.69 19.33 -2.42
C GLY A 154 3.20 18.18 -1.55
N THR A 155 4.49 18.19 -1.19
CA THR A 155 5.05 17.20 -0.26
C THR A 155 4.39 17.28 1.11
N THR A 156 4.24 18.48 1.69
CA THR A 156 3.54 18.63 2.98
C THR A 156 2.11 18.11 2.89
N ALA A 157 1.37 18.45 1.83
CA ALA A 157 0.02 17.94 1.63
C ALA A 157 -0.03 16.41 1.54
N VAL A 158 0.88 15.78 0.78
CA VAL A 158 0.95 14.32 0.63
C VAL A 158 1.33 13.63 1.94
N ILE A 159 2.25 14.22 2.73
CA ILE A 159 2.57 13.73 4.08
C ILE A 159 1.33 13.77 4.97
N SER A 160 0.64 14.92 5.01
CA SER A 160 -0.59 15.06 5.81
C SER A 160 -1.68 14.09 5.38
N LEU A 161 -1.88 13.90 4.08
CA LEU A 161 -2.83 12.93 3.55
C LEU A 161 -2.47 11.50 3.93
N PHE A 162 -1.20 11.11 3.81
CA PHE A 162 -0.75 9.76 4.20
C PHE A 162 -1.05 9.48 5.68
N PHE A 163 -0.69 10.38 6.59
CA PHE A 163 -0.98 10.19 8.01
C PHE A 163 -2.46 10.24 8.34
N LEU A 164 -3.22 11.13 7.70
CA LEU A 164 -4.67 11.19 7.85
C LEU A 164 -5.31 9.87 7.42
N ASP A 165 -4.90 9.33 6.29
CA ASP A 165 -5.41 8.06 5.76
C ASP A 165 -5.12 6.89 6.71
N VAL A 166 -3.88 6.78 7.23
CA VAL A 166 -3.52 5.80 8.26
C VAL A 166 -4.41 5.93 9.51
N ILE A 167 -4.67 7.15 9.98
CA ILE A 167 -5.53 7.37 11.16
C ILE A 167 -6.97 6.96 10.85
N VAL A 168 -7.52 7.38 9.71
CA VAL A 168 -8.89 7.06 9.31
C VAL A 168 -9.06 5.55 9.16
N ALA A 169 -8.15 4.87 8.46
CA ALA A 169 -8.17 3.42 8.30
C ALA A 169 -8.05 2.70 9.66
N ASN A 170 -7.15 3.14 10.55
CA ASN A 170 -7.03 2.60 11.91
C ASN A 170 -8.33 2.71 12.71
N LEU A 171 -9.00 3.87 12.63
CA LEU A 171 -10.27 4.11 13.32
C LEU A 171 -11.40 3.28 12.72
N LEU A 172 -11.46 3.12 11.40
CA LEU A 172 -12.47 2.29 10.74
C LEU A 172 -12.30 0.81 11.09
N VAL A 173 -11.06 0.30 11.10
CA VAL A 173 -10.76 -1.08 11.48
C VAL A 173 -11.17 -1.36 12.93
N LYS A 174 -10.92 -0.42 13.86
CA LYS A 174 -11.33 -0.54 15.27
C LYS A 174 -12.82 -0.35 15.49
N GLY A 175 -13.44 0.54 14.72
CA GLY A 175 -14.84 0.94 14.87
C GLY A 175 -15.86 -0.07 14.34
N ILE A 176 -15.42 -1.08 13.58
CA ILE A 176 -16.28 -2.14 13.04
C ILE A 176 -16.00 -3.46 13.80
N PRO A 177 -16.63 -3.69 14.96
CA PRO A 177 -16.48 -4.96 15.66
C PRO A 177 -17.02 -6.12 14.82
N GLY A 178 -16.19 -7.15 14.61
CA GLY A 178 -16.60 -8.42 14.00
C GLY A 178 -16.49 -8.52 12.47
N ARG A 179 -16.04 -7.47 11.77
CA ARG A 179 -15.65 -7.58 10.35
C ARG A 179 -14.16 -7.30 10.23
N PRO A 180 -13.29 -8.32 10.23
CA PRO A 180 -11.93 -8.11 9.75
C PRO A 180 -12.00 -7.48 8.36
N PHE A 181 -11.23 -6.41 8.10
CA PHE A 181 -11.05 -5.87 6.74
C PHE A 181 -10.65 -6.99 5.76
N TYR A 182 -9.99 -8.03 6.29
CA TYR A 182 -9.96 -9.36 5.71
C TYR A 182 -11.25 -10.14 6.00
N GLY A 183 -12.32 -9.80 5.29
CA GLY A 183 -13.54 -10.61 5.26
C GLY A 183 -13.23 -11.99 4.69
N SER A 184 -12.98 -12.96 5.56
CA SER A 184 -13.26 -14.39 5.36
C SER A 184 -12.99 -14.91 3.94
N GLY A 185 -11.71 -15.05 3.53
CA GLY A 185 -11.40 -15.84 2.33
C GLY A 185 -10.17 -15.41 1.55
N CYS A 186 -8.99 -15.43 2.18
CA CYS A 186 -7.81 -15.91 1.47
C CYS A 186 -7.85 -17.44 1.54
N ILE A 187 -8.13 -18.08 0.40
CA ILE A 187 -7.66 -19.39 -0.06
C ILE A 187 -7.18 -20.34 1.05
N CYS A 188 -8.11 -20.86 1.85
CA CYS A 188 -8.07 -22.18 2.49
C CYS A 188 -9.38 -22.40 3.28
N SER A 189 -10.51 -22.39 2.58
CA SER A 189 -11.62 -23.27 2.97
C SER A 189 -11.21 -24.68 2.54
N ALA A 190 -10.29 -25.30 3.30
CA ALA A 190 -10.17 -26.75 3.29
C ALA A 190 -11.36 -27.29 4.10
N ARG A 191 -12.45 -27.61 3.39
CA ARG A 191 -13.05 -28.91 3.62
C ARG A 191 -12.17 -29.94 2.95
#